data_AF-A0A849BVJ4-F1
#
_entry.id   AF-A0A849BVJ4-F1
#
_cell.length_a   1.000
_cell.length_b   1.000
_cell.length_c   1.000
_cell.angle_alpha   90.00
_cell.angle_beta   90.00
_cell.angle_gamma   90.00
#
_symmetry.space_group_name_H-M   'P 1'
#
loop_
_entity.id
_entity.type
_entity.pdbx_description
1 polymer ?
#
loop_
_entity_poly.entity_id
_entity_poly.type
_entity_poly.pdbx_seq_one_letter_code
_entity_poly.pdbx_strand_id
1 'polypeptide(L)' 'MTSARQTTLQHEPSEFSAARAAEKAACAKQNTQAAITVASHAIDAADCDYLLQMLGLDATGESAVDEI' A
#
# COMPACT_ATOMS: atom_id res chain seq x y z
N MET A 1 -35.62 21.68 23.34
CA MET A 1 -34.96 20.38 23.14
C MET A 1 -34.39 20.38 21.73
N THR A 2 -33.08 20.48 21.58
CA THR A 2 -32.42 20.66 20.28
C THR A 2 -32.01 19.29 19.76
N SER A 3 -32.74 18.77 18.78
CA SER A 3 -32.43 17.50 18.14
C SER A 3 -31.16 17.66 17.32
N ALA A 4 -30.05 17.07 17.78
CA ALA A 4 -28.82 16.97 17.02
C ALA A 4 -29.12 16.18 15.74
N ARG A 5 -28.96 16.82 14.57
CA ARG A 5 -29.00 16.12 13.30
C ARG A 5 -27.77 15.21 13.23
N GLN A 6 -27.94 13.95 13.60
CA GLN A 6 -26.98 12.90 13.30
C GLN A 6 -26.94 12.70 11.80
N THR A 7 -25.94 13.30 11.15
CA THR A 7 -25.56 12.99 9.79
C THR A 7 -24.88 11.63 9.80
N THR A 8 -25.65 10.56 9.60
CA THR A 8 -25.07 9.28 9.19
C THR A 8 -24.47 9.51 7.81
N LEU A 9 -23.16 9.76 7.75
CA LEU A 9 -22.38 9.69 6.52
C LEU A 9 -22.44 8.23 6.08
N GLN A 10 -23.50 7.90 5.34
CA GLN A 10 -23.55 6.68 4.54
C GLN A 10 -22.34 6.76 3.63
N HIS A 11 -21.39 5.86 3.82
CA HIS A 11 -20.21 5.69 2.98
C HIS A 11 -20.68 5.17 1.61
N GLU A 12 -21.38 6.03 0.88
CA GLU A 12 -21.50 5.90 -0.56
C GLU A 12 -20.06 5.84 -1.09
N PRO A 13 -19.69 4.84 -1.90
CA PRO A 13 -18.35 4.70 -2.45
C PRO A 13 -18.08 5.88 -3.38
N SER A 14 -17.72 6.99 -2.76
CA SER A 14 -17.36 8.25 -3.40
C SER A 14 -16.37 7.97 -4.50
N GLU A 15 -16.43 8.69 -5.62
CA GLU A 15 -15.48 8.54 -6.74
C GLU A 15 -14.01 8.57 -6.27
N PHE A 16 -13.73 9.26 -5.17
CA PHE A 16 -12.44 9.26 -4.47
C PHE A 16 -12.04 7.91 -3.87
N SER A 17 -12.99 7.12 -3.38
CA SER A 17 -12.75 5.75 -2.88
C SER A 17 -12.33 4.81 -4.00
N ALA A 18 -12.96 4.92 -5.18
CA ALA A 18 -12.58 4.15 -6.36
C ALA A 18 -11.20 4.57 -6.88
N ALA A 19 -10.92 5.87 -6.94
CA ALA A 19 -9.60 6.39 -7.31
C ALA A 19 -8.50 5.92 -6.35
N ARG A 20 -8.74 5.95 -5.03
CA ARG A 20 -7.79 5.49 -4.01
C ARG A 20 -7.55 3.98 -4.07
N ALA A 21 -8.58 3.19 -4.40
CA ALA A 21 -8.42 1.75 -4.60
C ALA A 21 -7.57 1.45 -5.84
N ALA A 22 -7.79 2.18 -6.95
CA ALA A 22 -6.97 2.06 -8.15
C ALA A 22 -5.51 2.49 -7.91
N GLU A 23 -5.29 3.56 -7.15
CA GLU A 23 -3.96 4.02 -6.74
C GLU A 23 -3.25 2.97 -5.88
N LYS A 24 -3.94 2.40 -4.87
CA LYS A 24 -3.39 1.31 -4.05
C LYS A 24 -2.98 0.10 -4.89
N ALA A 25 -3.81 -0.29 -5.86
CA ALA A 25 -3.49 -1.41 -6.75
C ALA A 25 -2.29 -1.11 -7.66
N ALA A 26 -2.16 0.12 -8.15
CA ALA A 26 -1.00 0.55 -8.93
C ALA A 26 0.27 0.58 -8.07
N CYS A 27 0.17 1.07 -6.83
CA CYS A 27 1.26 1.10 -5.86
C CYS A 27 1.75 -0.32 -5.53
N ALA A 28 0.85 -1.25 -5.25
CA ALA A 28 1.20 -2.65 -5.00
C ALA A 28 1.97 -3.27 -6.19
N LYS A 29 1.50 -3.01 -7.42
CA LYS A 29 2.20 -3.48 -8.63
C LYS A 29 3.60 -2.88 -8.76
N GLN A 30 3.76 -1.59 -8.50
CA GLN A 30 5.06 -0.91 -8.54
C GLN A 30 6.00 -1.47 -7.47
N ASN A 31 5.48 -1.73 -6.27
CA ASN A 31 6.23 -2.30 -5.15
C ASN A 31 6.73 -3.70 -5.48
N THR A 32 5.91 -4.55 -6.11
CA THR A 32 6.36 -5.86 -6.60
C THR A 32 7.47 -5.73 -7.64
N GLN A 33 7.35 -4.79 -8.58
CA GLN A 33 8.39 -4.57 -9.60
C GLN A 33 9.69 -4.04 -8.99
N ALA A 34 9.61 -3.16 -8.00
CA ALA A 34 10.75 -2.66 -7.26
C ALA A 34 11.45 -3.81 -6.52
N ALA A 35 10.70 -4.67 -5.83
CA ALA A 35 11.26 -5.82 -5.13
C ALA A 35 12.01 -6.79 -6.07
N ILE A 36 11.43 -7.10 -7.23
CA ILE A 36 12.08 -7.93 -8.26
C ILE A 36 13.36 -7.26 -8.78
N THR A 37 13.32 -5.94 -9.00
CA THR A 37 14.48 -5.19 -9.50
C THR A 37 15.61 -5.17 -8.47
N VAL A 38 15.28 -5.03 -7.19
CA VAL A 38 16.27 -5.11 -6.10
C VAL A 38 16.87 -6.51 -6.04
N ALA A 39 16.04 -7.55 -6.10
CA ALA A 39 16.52 -8.93 -6.08
C ALA A 39 17.45 -9.28 -7.26
N SER A 40 17.29 -8.63 -8.42
CA SER A 40 18.20 -8.85 -9.56
C SER A 40 19.55 -8.13 -9.44
N HIS A 41 19.64 -7.10 -8.60
CA HIS A 41 20.86 -6.29 -8.42
C HIS A 41 21.56 -6.53 -7.08
N ALA A 42 20.88 -7.18 -6.14
CA ALA A 42 21.44 -7.55 -4.85
C ALA A 42 22.57 -8.58 -4.99
N ILE A 43 23.56 -8.46 -4.12
CA ILE A 43 24.74 -9.34 -4.12
C ILE A 43 24.42 -10.69 -3.47
N ASP A 44 23.59 -10.68 -2.42
CA ASP A 44 23.11 -11.85 -1.71
C ASP A 44 21.72 -11.62 -1.09
N ALA A 45 21.20 -12.63 -0.37
CA ALA A 45 19.88 -12.55 0.25
C ALA A 45 19.80 -11.50 1.38
N ALA A 46 20.90 -11.27 2.11
CA ALA A 46 20.92 -10.29 3.21
C ALA A 46 21.01 -8.85 2.66
N ASP A 47 21.78 -8.65 1.60
CA ASP A 47 21.85 -7.39 0.85
C ASP A 47 20.51 -7.04 0.21
N CYS A 48 19.83 -8.03 -0.39
CA CYS A 48 18.47 -7.86 -0.91
C CYS A 48 17.50 -7.40 0.19
N ASP A 49 17.49 -8.10 1.33
CA ASP A 49 16.62 -7.77 2.45
C ASP A 49 16.89 -6.36 3.01
N TYR A 50 18.16 -5.98 3.14
CA TYR A 50 18.56 -4.63 3.55
C TYR A 50 18.05 -3.55 2.58
N LEU A 51 18.21 -3.78 1.27
CA LEU A 51 17.74 -2.84 0.23
C LEU A 51 16.22 -2.73 0.19
N LEU A 52 15.49 -3.83 0.40
CA LEU A 52 14.03 -3.82 0.50
C LEU A 52 13.55 -3.03 1.71
N GLN A 53 14.17 -3.25 2.89
CA GLN A 53 13.87 -2.50 4.10
C GLN A 53 14.10 -0.99 3.93
N MET A 54 15.17 -0.57 3.22
CA MET A 54 15.41 0.84 2.91
C MET A 54 14.32 1.48 2.05
N LEU A 55 13.63 0.68 1.24
CA LEU A 55 12.52 1.12 0.39
C LEU A 55 11.16 0.98 1.08
N GLY A 56 11.11 0.47 2.31
CA GLY A 56 9.86 0.12 2.99
C GLY A 56 9.11 -1.01 2.30
N LEU A 57 9.83 -1.85 1.57
CA LEU A 57 9.32 -3.01 0.87
C LEU A 57 9.67 -4.28 1.63
N ASP A 58 8.91 -5.33 1.37
CA ASP A 58 9.14 -6.65 1.94
C ASP A 58 9.35 -7.66 0.81
N ALA A 59 10.12 -8.71 1.07
CA ALA A 59 10.46 -9.73 0.08
C ALA A 59 9.21 -10.52 -0.37
N THR A 60 8.16 -10.53 0.43
CA THR A 60 6.87 -11.14 0.12
C THR A 60 6.02 -10.30 -0.84
N GLY A 61 6.42 -9.06 -1.16
CA GLY A 61 5.63 -8.14 -1.97
C GLY A 61 4.35 -7.66 -1.27
N GLU A 62 4.14 -8.06 -0.02
CA GLU A 62 3.10 -7.54 0.85
C GLU A 62 3.64 -6.26 1.48
N SER A 63 3.48 -5.14 0.78
CA SER A 63 3.58 -3.85 1.46
C SER A 63 2.62 -3.89 2.64
N ALA A 64 3.12 -3.57 3.83
CA ALA A 64 2.38 -3.49 5.08
C ALA A 64 1.27 -2.42 5.01
N VAL A 65 0.23 -2.69 4.22
CA VAL A 65 -0.95 -1.86 4.07
C VAL A 65 -2.14 -2.62 4.63
N ASP A 66 -2.04 -2.97 5.91
CA ASP A 66 -3.21 -3.24 6.74
C ASP A 66 -2.96 -2.62 8.12
N GLU A 67 -2.90 -1.30 8.16
CA GLU A 67 -3.15 -0.56 9.39
C GLU A 67 -4.62 -0.10 9.34
N ILE A 68 -5.42 -0.74 10.21
CA ILE A 68 -6.86 -0.59 10.43
C ILE A 68 -7.18 0.76 11.06
#